data_AF-A0A8H4SWN8-F1
#
_entry.id   AF-A0A8H4SWN8-F1
#
_cell.length_a   1.000
_cell.length_b   1.000
_cell.length_c   1.000
_cell.angle_alpha   90.00
_cell.angle_beta   90.00
_cell.angle_gamma   90.00
#
_symmetry.space_group_name_H-M   'P 1'
#
loop_
_entity.id
_entity.type
_entity.pdbx_description
1 polymer ?
#
loop_
_entity_poly.entity_id
_entity_poly.type
_entity_poly.pdbx_seq_one_letter_code
_entity_poly.pdbx_strand_id
1 'polypeptide(L)'
;MKVFFLKPLLPLLALVVGGFTQCPKQVTTYSPILYNGPSDVQFTSCATGADGPRVFPINSTTYDWWYFDAVSDDGVHALTVIFFTSSFVGFSFDLLSAIDPLNVYVFYNNGGDGVSFPIASTSVTIKLDGDGASGDWTGSGASFQGAADLSTYKVTFKKTILNPSVEGTLALSSRGPGHYVCGPLEAGQNEKILPNIGWVNTMPAADAAVDVSINGQKIKFTGNGYHDKNWGDTPFLASFNSWYWGHATFGDYNIVFFDLLDKDSIENVGGYVLKDGKVIGNTCTTGLRVRPVGTPYPPTLASTNPKQMTLNMTLDDGTVLGALLTVKKTQIDTGLYTRWIGSIDGTVGDYAASGSAVWEQFKVVSLS
;
A
#
# COMPACT_ATOMS: atom_id res chain seq x y z
N MET A 1 37.37 -1.44 -64.87
CA MET A 1 36.38 -0.39 -64.57
C MET A 1 35.22 -1.08 -63.86
N LYS A 2 35.11 -0.92 -62.54
CA LYS A 2 34.26 -1.76 -61.67
C LYS A 2 32.80 -1.30 -61.72
N VAL A 3 31.90 -2.25 -61.93
CA VAL A 3 30.44 -2.10 -61.95
C VAL A 3 29.92 -2.02 -60.51
N PHE A 4 29.20 -0.95 -60.17
CA PHE A 4 28.51 -0.80 -58.88
C PHE A 4 27.09 -1.37 -58.99
N PHE A 5 26.80 -2.42 -58.22
CA PHE A 5 25.44 -2.88 -57.96
C PHE A 5 24.85 -2.09 -56.79
N LEU A 6 23.82 -1.27 -57.04
CA LEU A 6 22.94 -0.76 -55.98
C LEU A 6 22.00 -1.89 -55.54
N LYS A 7 22.11 -2.32 -54.27
CA LYS A 7 21.06 -3.11 -53.60
C LYS A 7 19.97 -2.15 -53.09
N PRO A 8 18.67 -2.47 -53.24
CA PRO A 8 17.62 -1.70 -52.59
C PRO A 8 17.59 -2.06 -51.10
N LEU A 9 17.71 -1.06 -50.23
CA LEU A 9 17.36 -1.18 -48.81
C LEU A 9 15.83 -1.25 -48.71
N LEU A 10 15.28 -2.39 -48.31
CA LEU A 10 13.91 -2.43 -47.77
C LEU A 10 13.94 -1.78 -46.37
N PRO A 11 13.00 -0.88 -46.04
CA PRO A 11 12.83 -0.44 -44.66
C PRO A 11 12.23 -1.61 -43.88
N LEU A 12 12.99 -2.12 -42.91
CA LEU A 12 12.48 -3.04 -41.91
C LEU A 12 11.51 -2.23 -41.03
N LEU A 13 10.21 -2.33 -41.30
CA LEU A 13 9.18 -1.80 -40.43
C LEU A 13 9.26 -2.63 -39.13
N ALA A 14 9.98 -2.11 -38.13
CA ALA A 14 9.93 -2.69 -36.80
C ALA A 14 8.48 -2.59 -36.33
N LEU A 15 7.79 -3.72 -36.26
CA LEU A 15 6.57 -3.82 -35.46
C LEU A 15 6.98 -3.48 -34.03
N VAL A 16 6.73 -2.24 -33.62
CA VAL A 16 6.58 -1.93 -32.21
C VAL A 16 5.35 -2.72 -31.80
N VAL A 17 5.57 -3.87 -31.15
CA VAL A 17 4.54 -4.52 -30.37
C VAL A 17 4.28 -3.57 -29.20
N GLY A 18 3.48 -2.54 -29.46
CA GLY A 18 2.84 -1.79 -28.40
C GLY A 18 1.95 -2.79 -27.70
N GLY A 19 2.43 -3.34 -26.59
CA GLY A 19 1.55 -4.04 -25.66
C GLY A 19 0.41 -3.07 -25.36
N PHE A 20 -0.79 -3.37 -25.85
CA PHE A 20 -1.97 -2.62 -25.45
C PHE A 20 -2.01 -2.70 -23.93
N THR A 21 -1.83 -1.57 -23.25
CA THR A 21 -2.04 -1.47 -21.81
C THR A 21 -3.48 -1.90 -21.56
N GLN A 22 -3.65 -3.10 -21.00
CA GLN A 22 -4.99 -3.64 -20.75
C GLN A 22 -5.51 -3.00 -19.48
N CYS A 23 -6.21 -1.88 -19.65
CA CYS A 23 -6.91 -1.21 -18.57
C CYS A 23 -7.87 -2.16 -17.85
N PRO A 24 -8.11 -1.92 -16.55
CA PRO A 24 -8.95 -2.80 -15.76
C PRO A 24 -10.36 -2.88 -16.33
N LYS A 25 -10.95 -4.08 -16.27
CA LYS A 25 -12.34 -4.27 -16.66
C LYS A 25 -13.26 -3.59 -15.64
N GLN A 26 -14.43 -3.14 -16.10
CA GLN A 26 -15.43 -2.51 -15.23
C GLN A 26 -15.92 -3.45 -14.12
N VAL A 27 -15.94 -4.76 -14.37
CA VAL A 27 -16.23 -5.79 -13.38
C VAL A 27 -15.23 -6.92 -13.52
N THR A 28 -14.63 -7.31 -12.40
CA THR A 28 -13.69 -8.44 -12.31
C THR A 28 -14.13 -9.38 -11.20
N THR A 29 -14.16 -10.68 -11.47
CA THR A 29 -14.51 -11.71 -10.49
C THR A 29 -13.40 -12.73 -10.37
N TYR A 30 -13.00 -13.04 -9.13
CA TYR A 30 -11.95 -13.99 -8.81
C TYR A 30 -12.51 -15.24 -8.13
N SER A 31 -11.91 -16.37 -8.47
CA SER A 31 -12.10 -17.67 -7.82
C SER A 31 -10.97 -17.91 -6.82
N PRO A 32 -11.21 -18.67 -5.72
CA PRO A 32 -10.14 -19.08 -4.80
C PRO A 32 -9.16 -20.08 -5.45
N ILE A 33 -9.49 -20.60 -6.63
CA ILE A 33 -8.63 -21.50 -7.38
C ILE A 33 -7.66 -20.67 -8.24
N LEU A 34 -6.36 -20.85 -8.00
CA LEU A 34 -5.30 -20.21 -8.77
C LEU A 34 -5.33 -20.65 -10.24
N TYR A 35 -5.07 -19.71 -11.13
CA TYR A 35 -4.97 -19.97 -12.56
C TYR A 35 -3.63 -20.64 -12.91
N ASN A 36 -3.69 -21.74 -13.65
CA ASN A 36 -2.51 -22.47 -14.13
C ASN A 36 -2.04 -21.91 -15.48
N GLY A 37 -1.60 -20.65 -15.49
CA GLY A 37 -1.15 -19.94 -16.68
C GLY A 37 -0.67 -18.52 -16.35
N PRO A 38 -0.29 -17.72 -17.38
CA PRO A 38 0.15 -16.35 -17.17
C PRO A 38 -1.00 -15.45 -16.71
N SER A 39 -0.65 -14.44 -15.92
CA SER A 39 -1.55 -13.35 -15.55
C SER A 39 -1.23 -12.11 -16.38
N ASP A 40 -2.25 -11.36 -16.75
CA ASP A 40 -2.07 -10.01 -17.26
C ASP A 40 -1.81 -9.09 -16.06
N VAL A 41 -0.70 -8.33 -16.10
CA VAL A 41 -0.34 -7.37 -15.05
C VAL A 41 -0.08 -5.98 -15.65
N GLN A 42 -0.82 -4.99 -15.16
CA GLN A 42 -0.68 -3.60 -15.58
C GLN A 42 0.34 -2.87 -14.69
N PHE A 43 1.21 -2.06 -15.29
CA PHE A 43 2.11 -1.16 -14.56
C PHE A 43 2.16 0.27 -15.13
N THR A 44 1.23 0.56 -16.03
CA THR A 44 1.07 1.86 -16.66
C THR A 44 -0.38 2.26 -16.48
N SER A 45 -0.59 3.42 -15.89
CA SER A 45 -1.92 3.87 -15.51
C SER A 45 -2.83 4.08 -16.71
N CYS A 46 -4.12 3.94 -16.44
CA CYS A 46 -5.19 4.21 -17.39
C CYS A 46 -5.82 5.58 -17.14
N ALA A 47 -6.70 6.01 -18.06
CA ALA A 47 -7.41 7.27 -17.92
C ALA A 47 -8.38 7.31 -16.73
N THR A 48 -8.83 6.14 -16.28
CA THR A 48 -9.67 5.97 -15.09
C THR A 48 -9.35 4.64 -14.41
N GLY A 49 -9.96 4.41 -13.25
CA GLY A 49 -9.87 3.17 -12.50
C GLY A 49 -8.57 3.07 -11.71
N ALA A 50 -8.13 4.16 -11.10
CA ALA A 50 -6.95 4.20 -10.23
C ALA A 50 -6.98 3.07 -9.17
N ASP A 51 -8.12 2.83 -8.53
CA ASP A 51 -8.30 1.78 -7.52
C ASP A 51 -8.66 0.39 -8.10
N GLY A 52 -8.57 0.25 -9.42
CA GLY A 52 -8.98 -0.96 -10.11
C GLY A 52 -8.00 -2.12 -10.01
N PRO A 53 -8.45 -3.36 -10.26
CA PRO A 53 -7.56 -4.52 -10.26
C PRO A 53 -6.48 -4.41 -11.32
N ARG A 54 -5.24 -4.77 -10.97
CA ARG A 54 -4.08 -4.71 -11.86
C ARG A 54 -3.58 -6.06 -12.30
N VAL A 55 -4.04 -7.12 -11.62
CA VAL A 55 -3.70 -8.51 -11.93
C VAL A 55 -4.96 -9.29 -12.28
N PHE A 56 -4.98 -9.95 -13.44
CA PHE A 56 -6.02 -10.92 -13.76
C PHE A 56 -5.55 -11.96 -14.78
N PRO A 57 -5.89 -13.26 -14.61
CA PRO A 57 -6.36 -13.90 -13.37
C PRO A 57 -5.23 -13.94 -12.32
N ILE A 58 -5.49 -14.41 -11.09
CA ILE A 58 -4.42 -14.63 -10.10
C ILE A 58 -3.74 -15.96 -10.37
N ASN A 59 -2.42 -15.95 -10.54
CA ASN A 59 -1.59 -17.15 -10.67
C ASN A 59 -0.73 -17.37 -9.41
N SER A 60 0.20 -18.33 -9.46
CA SER A 60 1.03 -18.69 -8.30
C SER A 60 2.03 -17.62 -7.86
N THR A 61 2.42 -16.64 -8.67
CA THR A 61 3.44 -15.63 -8.30
C THR A 61 2.89 -14.22 -8.17
N THR A 62 1.64 -14.01 -8.56
CA THR A 62 1.03 -12.69 -8.60
C THR A 62 0.28 -12.35 -7.33
N TYR A 63 0.17 -11.05 -7.06
CA TYR A 63 -0.64 -10.52 -5.97
C TYR A 63 -1.25 -9.18 -6.37
N ASP A 64 -2.41 -8.88 -5.79
CA ASP A 64 -3.04 -7.56 -5.79
C ASP A 64 -3.79 -7.43 -4.47
N TRP A 65 -3.67 -6.28 -3.80
CA TRP A 65 -4.38 -6.01 -2.56
C TRP A 65 -4.86 -4.57 -2.46
N TRP A 66 -5.95 -4.41 -1.72
CA TRP A 66 -6.48 -3.13 -1.28
C TRP A 66 -6.29 -3.03 0.23
N TYR A 67 -5.56 -2.02 0.66
CA TYR A 67 -5.20 -1.80 2.06
C TYR A 67 -5.91 -0.54 2.56
N PHE A 68 -6.57 -0.66 3.70
CA PHE A 68 -7.24 0.43 4.39
C PHE A 68 -6.76 0.46 5.82
N ASP A 69 -6.48 1.64 6.36
CA ASP A 69 -6.30 1.78 7.79
C ASP A 69 -6.90 3.04 8.40
N ALA A 70 -6.96 3.03 9.72
CA ALA A 70 -7.22 4.18 10.55
C ALA A 70 -6.44 4.06 11.86
N VAL A 71 -5.91 5.19 12.34
CA VAL A 71 -5.27 5.33 13.65
C VAL A 71 -5.85 6.51 14.39
N SER A 72 -6.11 6.34 15.68
CA SER A 72 -6.62 7.42 16.54
C SER A 72 -5.60 8.55 16.66
N ASP A 73 -6.08 9.77 16.89
CA ASP A 73 -5.21 10.96 16.98
C ASP A 73 -4.12 10.86 18.06
N ASP A 74 -4.36 10.07 19.11
CA ASP A 74 -3.40 9.78 20.17
C ASP A 74 -2.45 8.61 19.86
N GLY A 75 -2.64 7.90 18.74
CA GLY A 75 -1.80 6.80 18.27
C GLY A 75 -1.85 5.53 19.11
N VAL A 76 -2.97 5.25 19.80
CA VAL A 76 -3.13 4.04 20.65
C VAL A 76 -4.22 3.07 20.20
N HIS A 77 -5.12 3.49 19.32
CA HIS A 77 -6.10 2.64 18.66
C HIS A 77 -5.83 2.61 17.16
N ALA A 78 -6.06 1.45 16.55
CA ALA A 78 -5.88 1.27 15.12
C ALA A 78 -6.80 0.18 14.58
N LEU A 79 -7.16 0.31 13.31
CA LEU A 79 -7.79 -0.74 12.52
C LEU A 79 -7.12 -0.74 11.15
N THR A 80 -6.63 -1.90 10.73
CA THR A 80 -6.08 -2.10 9.39
C THR A 80 -6.80 -3.29 8.75
N VAL A 81 -7.19 -3.14 7.49
CA VAL A 81 -7.92 -4.14 6.71
C VAL A 81 -7.23 -4.30 5.37
N ILE A 82 -6.86 -5.53 5.04
CA ILE A 82 -6.24 -5.86 3.75
C ILE A 82 -7.11 -6.86 3.03
N PHE A 83 -7.59 -6.49 1.86
CA PHE A 83 -8.38 -7.34 0.97
C PHE A 83 -7.46 -7.93 -0.10
N PHE A 84 -7.22 -9.24 -0.05
CA PHE A 84 -6.31 -9.91 -0.98
C PHE A 84 -7.04 -10.52 -2.17
N THR A 85 -6.46 -10.33 -3.36
CA THR A 85 -6.53 -11.26 -4.49
C THR A 85 -5.10 -11.65 -4.84
N SER A 86 -4.56 -12.60 -4.08
CA SER A 86 -3.14 -12.92 -4.06
C SER A 86 -2.91 -14.42 -4.14
N SER A 87 -1.69 -14.88 -4.28
CA SER A 87 -1.33 -16.25 -3.89
C SER A 87 -0.41 -16.21 -2.68
N PHE A 88 -0.34 -17.30 -1.93
CA PHE A 88 0.61 -17.42 -0.83
C PHE A 88 2.08 -17.19 -1.25
N VAL A 89 2.45 -17.65 -2.45
CA VAL A 89 3.80 -17.46 -2.99
C VAL A 89 4.00 -16.04 -3.53
N GLY A 90 2.96 -15.41 -4.08
CA GLY A 90 3.00 -14.03 -4.56
C GLY A 90 3.20 -13.05 -3.41
N PHE A 91 2.47 -13.21 -2.31
CA PHE A 91 2.64 -12.39 -1.12
C PHE A 91 2.39 -13.16 0.17
N SER A 92 3.31 -13.00 1.12
CA SER A 92 3.13 -13.35 2.52
C SER A 92 3.94 -12.41 3.42
N PHE A 93 3.37 -12.01 4.55
CA PHE A 93 4.08 -11.33 5.65
C PHE A 93 4.38 -12.28 6.83
N ASP A 94 3.84 -13.50 6.80
CA ASP A 94 4.04 -14.56 7.79
C ASP A 94 4.33 -15.88 7.05
N LEU A 95 5.60 -16.28 7.02
CA LEU A 95 6.05 -17.47 6.32
C LEU A 95 5.52 -18.78 6.93
N LEU A 96 4.94 -18.73 8.13
CA LEU A 96 4.39 -19.89 8.83
C LEU A 96 2.86 -20.00 8.69
N SER A 97 2.20 -18.97 8.15
CA SER A 97 0.76 -18.90 8.01
C SER A 97 0.37 -18.81 6.54
N ALA A 98 -0.21 -19.90 6.02
CA ALA A 98 -0.69 -19.91 4.65
C ALA A 98 -1.84 -18.91 4.47
N ILE A 99 -1.64 -17.91 3.63
CA ILE A 99 -2.66 -16.96 3.21
C ILE A 99 -3.48 -17.62 2.10
N ASP A 100 -4.80 -17.77 2.32
CA ASP A 100 -5.73 -18.12 1.25
C ASP A 100 -5.73 -16.96 0.22
N PRO A 101 -5.71 -17.28 -1.09
CA PRO A 101 -5.72 -16.29 -2.14
C PRO A 101 -6.69 -15.13 -1.99
N LEU A 102 -7.86 -15.39 -1.40
CA LEU A 102 -8.94 -14.43 -1.27
C LEU A 102 -9.22 -14.05 0.18
N ASN A 103 -8.24 -14.09 1.08
CA ASN A 103 -8.46 -13.68 2.47
C ASN A 103 -8.65 -12.16 2.62
N VAL A 104 -9.47 -11.78 3.59
CA VAL A 104 -9.44 -10.44 4.19
C VAL A 104 -8.69 -10.55 5.51
N TYR A 105 -7.60 -9.80 5.68
CA TYR A 105 -6.90 -9.73 6.97
C TYR A 105 -7.32 -8.49 7.74
N VAL A 106 -7.67 -8.68 9.00
CA VAL A 106 -8.01 -7.61 9.94
C VAL A 106 -6.95 -7.55 11.02
N PHE A 107 -6.42 -6.37 11.27
CA PHE A 107 -5.51 -6.06 12.38
C PHE A 107 -6.13 -4.94 13.21
N TYR A 108 -6.04 -5.01 14.53
CA TYR A 108 -6.54 -3.93 15.37
C TYR A 108 -5.72 -3.75 16.64
N ASN A 109 -5.64 -2.50 17.09
CA ASN A 109 -5.17 -2.12 18.41
C ASN A 109 -6.34 -1.52 19.19
N ASN A 110 -6.54 -1.95 20.43
CA ASN A 110 -7.52 -1.38 21.34
C ASN A 110 -6.85 -0.91 22.63
N GLY A 111 -5.90 0.03 22.52
CA GLY A 111 -5.06 0.52 23.62
C GLY A 111 -3.88 -0.39 24.00
N GLY A 112 -3.94 -1.67 23.64
CA GLY A 112 -2.86 -2.65 23.76
C GLY A 112 -2.10 -2.86 22.44
N ASP A 113 -1.16 -3.81 22.47
CA ASP A 113 -0.57 -4.35 21.25
C ASP A 113 -1.65 -5.07 20.42
N GLY A 114 -1.36 -5.25 19.14
CA GLY A 114 -2.35 -5.61 18.15
C GLY A 114 -2.69 -7.08 18.14
N VAL A 115 -3.88 -7.36 17.63
CA VAL A 115 -4.37 -8.69 17.30
C VAL A 115 -4.68 -8.70 15.81
N SER A 116 -4.39 -9.81 15.14
CA SER A 116 -4.73 -10.00 13.74
C SER A 116 -5.30 -11.38 13.46
N PHE A 117 -6.15 -11.46 12.44
CA PHE A 117 -6.75 -12.72 11.98
C PHE A 117 -7.24 -12.59 10.53
N PRO A 118 -7.20 -13.70 9.77
CA PRO A 118 -7.84 -13.77 8.46
C PRO A 118 -9.35 -14.01 8.56
N ILE A 119 -10.07 -13.60 7.53
CA ILE A 119 -11.45 -13.97 7.23
C ILE A 119 -11.48 -14.54 5.81
N ALA A 120 -11.89 -15.79 5.68
CA ALA A 120 -11.97 -16.47 4.38
C ALA A 120 -13.15 -15.95 3.54
N SER A 121 -13.00 -16.04 2.22
CA SER A 121 -14.05 -15.77 1.25
C SER A 121 -14.14 -16.88 0.21
N THR A 122 -15.28 -16.99 -0.47
CA THR A 122 -15.50 -18.03 -1.50
C THR A 122 -15.33 -17.52 -2.92
N SER A 123 -15.36 -16.20 -3.11
CA SER A 123 -15.09 -15.49 -4.36
C SER A 123 -14.94 -14.00 -4.06
N VAL A 124 -14.38 -13.26 -5.02
CA VAL A 124 -14.27 -11.81 -4.95
C VAL A 124 -14.90 -11.21 -6.19
N THR A 125 -15.68 -10.14 -6.04
CA THR A 125 -16.12 -9.31 -7.16
C THR A 125 -15.76 -7.86 -6.91
N ILE A 126 -15.11 -7.24 -7.89
CA ILE A 126 -14.69 -5.84 -7.86
C ILE A 126 -15.35 -5.11 -9.01
N LYS A 127 -15.94 -3.95 -8.72
CA LYS A 127 -16.62 -3.09 -9.69
C LYS A 127 -15.97 -1.71 -9.67
N LEU A 128 -15.72 -1.16 -10.85
CA LEU A 128 -15.20 0.19 -11.02
C LEU A 128 -16.30 1.21 -11.27
N ASP A 129 -16.07 2.39 -10.74
CA ASP A 129 -16.83 3.61 -10.99
C ASP A 129 -15.83 4.78 -10.98
N GLY A 130 -15.69 5.50 -12.10
CA GLY A 130 -14.62 6.50 -12.26
C GLY A 130 -13.23 5.94 -11.91
N ASP A 131 -12.55 6.58 -10.97
CA ASP A 131 -11.29 6.12 -10.39
C ASP A 131 -11.46 5.18 -9.19
N GLY A 132 -12.62 5.19 -8.57
CA GLY A 132 -12.94 4.37 -7.41
C GLY A 132 -13.27 2.92 -7.75
N ALA A 133 -13.22 2.08 -6.71
CA ALA A 133 -13.66 0.70 -6.78
C ALA A 133 -14.56 0.33 -5.60
N SER A 134 -15.40 -0.69 -5.82
CA SER A 134 -16.16 -1.37 -4.78
C SER A 134 -15.90 -2.87 -4.86
N GLY A 135 -15.48 -3.46 -3.75
CA GLY A 135 -15.11 -4.87 -3.64
C GLY A 135 -16.00 -5.64 -2.67
N ASP A 136 -16.39 -6.85 -3.05
CA ASP A 136 -17.15 -7.79 -2.21
C ASP A 136 -16.43 -9.13 -2.12
N TRP A 137 -15.96 -9.48 -0.92
CA TRP A 137 -15.35 -10.77 -0.61
C TRP A 137 -16.46 -11.72 -0.15
N THR A 138 -17.09 -12.39 -1.11
CA THR A 138 -18.33 -13.15 -0.91
C THR A 138 -18.17 -14.21 0.19
N GLY A 139 -19.18 -14.33 1.06
CA GLY A 139 -19.19 -15.26 2.19
C GLY A 139 -18.47 -14.74 3.45
N SER A 140 -17.47 -13.87 3.30
CA SER A 140 -16.76 -13.27 4.45
C SER A 140 -17.60 -12.22 5.19
N GLY A 141 -18.55 -11.58 4.49
CA GLY A 141 -19.28 -10.42 5.02
C GLY A 141 -18.44 -9.14 5.08
N ALA A 142 -17.19 -9.16 4.56
CA ALA A 142 -16.34 -8.00 4.39
C ALA A 142 -16.43 -7.46 2.96
N SER A 143 -16.57 -6.15 2.84
CA SER A 143 -16.66 -5.43 1.56
C SER A 143 -16.16 -3.99 1.73
N PHE A 144 -15.83 -3.34 0.63
CA PHE A 144 -15.60 -1.90 0.59
C PHE A 144 -16.35 -1.24 -0.57
N GLN A 145 -16.69 0.04 -0.40
CA GLN A 145 -17.31 0.88 -1.41
C GLN A 145 -16.56 2.20 -1.49
N GLY A 146 -16.01 2.51 -2.66
CA GLY A 146 -15.35 3.78 -2.98
C GLY A 146 -16.19 4.65 -3.90
N ALA A 147 -16.13 5.97 -3.70
CA ALA A 147 -16.74 6.94 -4.60
C ALA A 147 -15.93 7.10 -5.90
N ALA A 148 -16.61 7.49 -6.98
CA ALA A 148 -16.01 7.59 -8.31
C ALA A 148 -14.81 8.55 -8.41
N ASP A 149 -14.78 9.55 -7.54
CA ASP A 149 -13.77 10.61 -7.44
C ASP A 149 -12.78 10.39 -6.29
N LEU A 150 -12.79 9.21 -5.67
CA LEU A 150 -11.97 8.85 -4.50
C LEU A 150 -12.24 9.73 -3.26
N SER A 151 -13.34 10.47 -3.21
CA SER A 151 -13.65 11.35 -2.07
C SER A 151 -13.98 10.59 -0.78
N THR A 152 -14.62 9.44 -0.89
CA THR A 152 -15.05 8.64 0.27
C THR A 152 -14.89 7.16 0.03
N TYR A 153 -14.53 6.44 1.09
CA TYR A 153 -14.52 4.98 1.11
C TYR A 153 -15.19 4.47 2.38
N LYS A 154 -15.85 3.31 2.28
CA LYS A 154 -16.45 2.64 3.42
C LYS A 154 -16.19 1.16 3.38
N VAL A 155 -15.41 0.67 4.34
CA VAL A 155 -15.26 -0.74 4.64
C VAL A 155 -16.41 -1.16 5.55
N THR A 156 -17.05 -2.28 5.23
CA THR A 156 -18.18 -2.84 6.00
C THR A 156 -17.92 -4.30 6.32
N PHE A 157 -18.13 -4.66 7.59
CA PHE A 157 -18.14 -6.03 8.08
C PHE A 157 -19.54 -6.42 8.54
N LYS A 158 -19.97 -7.61 8.14
CA LYS A 158 -21.19 -8.27 8.62
C LYS A 158 -20.84 -9.65 9.13
N LYS A 159 -21.52 -10.07 10.20
CA LYS A 159 -21.39 -11.43 10.69
C LYS A 159 -21.89 -12.45 9.66
N THR A 160 -21.08 -13.47 9.43
CA THR A 160 -21.41 -14.63 8.59
C THR A 160 -20.88 -15.90 9.27
N ILE A 161 -21.07 -17.05 8.62
CA ILE A 161 -20.45 -18.31 9.07
C ILE A 161 -18.92 -18.22 9.03
N LEU A 162 -18.35 -17.55 8.01
CA LEU A 162 -16.90 -17.38 7.86
C LEU A 162 -16.35 -16.21 8.68
N ASN A 163 -17.21 -15.29 9.11
CA ASN A 163 -16.90 -14.16 9.98
C ASN A 163 -17.86 -14.11 11.18
N PRO A 164 -17.69 -14.96 12.19
CA PRO A 164 -18.54 -14.92 13.38
C PRO A 164 -18.24 -13.73 14.29
N SER A 165 -17.08 -13.08 14.10
CA SER A 165 -16.45 -12.25 15.12
C SER A 165 -16.48 -10.75 14.86
N VAL A 166 -16.56 -10.32 13.60
CA VAL A 166 -16.41 -8.90 13.22
C VAL A 166 -17.69 -8.36 12.59
N GLU A 167 -18.14 -7.21 13.07
CA GLU A 167 -19.19 -6.42 12.43
C GLU A 167 -18.94 -4.92 12.62
N GLY A 168 -19.50 -4.11 11.74
CA GLY A 168 -19.40 -2.65 11.80
C GLY A 168 -18.70 -2.06 10.59
N THR A 169 -18.14 -0.86 10.74
CA THR A 169 -17.65 -0.08 9.60
C THR A 169 -16.40 0.73 9.92
N LEU A 170 -15.58 0.92 8.89
CA LEU A 170 -14.58 1.99 8.78
C LEU A 170 -15.02 2.91 7.64
N ALA A 171 -15.18 4.19 7.91
CA ALA A 171 -15.46 5.21 6.91
C ALA A 171 -14.28 6.18 6.78
N LEU A 172 -13.92 6.52 5.56
CA LEU A 172 -12.83 7.42 5.19
C LEU A 172 -13.37 8.57 4.33
N SER A 173 -12.96 9.79 4.63
CA SER A 173 -13.20 10.98 3.81
C SER A 173 -11.87 11.63 3.45
N SER A 174 -11.56 11.73 2.16
CA SER A 174 -10.24 12.19 1.71
C SER A 174 -9.95 13.63 2.13
N ARG A 175 -8.70 13.89 2.53
CA ARG A 175 -8.17 15.23 2.79
C ARG A 175 -7.25 15.75 1.69
N GLY A 176 -6.98 14.96 0.66
CA GLY A 176 -6.12 15.38 -0.45
C GLY A 176 -6.18 14.45 -1.66
N PRO A 177 -5.56 14.83 -2.78
CA PRO A 177 -5.61 14.03 -3.99
C PRO A 177 -4.81 12.74 -3.84
N GLY A 178 -5.31 11.64 -4.42
CA GLY A 178 -4.52 10.43 -4.62
C GLY A 178 -3.37 10.65 -5.60
N HIS A 179 -2.43 9.71 -5.62
CA HIS A 179 -1.24 9.80 -6.48
C HIS A 179 -0.64 8.43 -6.83
N TYR A 180 0.06 8.40 -7.97
CA TYR A 180 1.02 7.36 -8.29
C TYR A 180 2.38 7.69 -7.67
N VAL A 181 3.34 6.79 -7.84
CA VAL A 181 4.68 6.86 -7.24
C VAL A 181 5.36 8.22 -7.46
N CYS A 182 5.34 8.74 -8.69
CA CYS A 182 6.05 9.96 -9.07
C CYS A 182 5.15 11.13 -9.47
N GLY A 183 3.82 11.03 -9.29
CA GLY A 183 2.93 12.01 -9.91
C GLY A 183 1.44 11.81 -9.63
N PRO A 184 0.60 12.73 -10.12
CA PRO A 184 -0.84 12.67 -9.96
C PRO A 184 -1.46 11.45 -10.66
N LEU A 185 -2.71 11.14 -10.35
CA LEU A 185 -3.51 10.08 -10.98
C LEU A 185 -3.89 10.44 -12.43
N GLU A 186 -2.90 10.45 -13.31
CA GLU A 186 -3.06 10.72 -14.74
C GLU A 186 -2.79 9.47 -15.59
N ALA A 187 -3.32 9.42 -16.80
CA ALA A 187 -3.09 8.32 -17.74
C ALA A 187 -1.63 8.22 -18.20
N GLY A 188 -1.14 7.00 -18.44
CA GLY A 188 0.19 6.77 -19.01
C GLY A 188 1.35 6.93 -18.04
N GLN A 189 1.07 7.14 -16.76
CA GLN A 189 2.06 7.23 -15.69
C GLN A 189 2.63 5.86 -15.35
N ASN A 190 3.91 5.83 -14.95
CA ASN A 190 4.52 4.63 -14.40
C ASN A 190 3.98 4.39 -12.98
N GLU A 191 3.43 3.20 -12.74
CA GLU A 191 2.87 2.81 -11.45
C GLU A 191 3.88 2.03 -10.58
N LYS A 192 5.12 1.82 -11.05
CA LYS A 192 6.12 0.98 -10.37
C LYS A 192 6.91 1.71 -9.30
N ILE A 193 6.99 1.12 -8.10
CA ILE A 193 7.99 1.50 -7.07
C ILE A 193 9.30 0.73 -7.20
N LEU A 194 9.22 -0.47 -7.77
CA LEU A 194 10.34 -1.35 -8.11
C LEU A 194 10.00 -2.11 -9.39
N PRO A 195 10.98 -2.72 -10.07
CA PRO A 195 10.66 -3.73 -11.07
C PRO A 195 9.66 -4.72 -10.49
N ASN A 196 8.55 -4.96 -11.21
CA ASN A 196 7.52 -5.93 -10.87
C ASN A 196 6.65 -5.61 -9.63
N ILE A 197 6.82 -4.43 -9.01
CA ILE A 197 5.96 -3.97 -7.91
C ILE A 197 5.30 -2.65 -8.28
N GLY A 198 3.99 -2.68 -8.40
CA GLY A 198 3.15 -1.51 -8.64
C GLY A 198 2.49 -1.02 -7.37
N TRP A 199 2.25 0.29 -7.31
CA TRP A 199 1.65 0.97 -6.18
C TRP A 199 0.81 2.16 -6.63
N VAL A 200 -0.31 2.37 -5.96
CA VAL A 200 -1.11 3.60 -6.06
C VAL A 200 -1.67 3.95 -4.69
N ASN A 201 -1.55 5.21 -4.30
CA ASN A 201 -2.17 5.72 -3.08
C ASN A 201 -3.43 6.50 -3.44
N THR A 202 -4.58 5.87 -3.23
CA THR A 202 -5.88 6.45 -3.58
C THR A 202 -6.33 7.48 -2.54
N MET A 203 -6.01 7.25 -1.26
CA MET A 203 -6.19 8.21 -0.17
C MET A 203 -4.91 8.33 0.67
N PRO A 204 -4.03 9.29 0.37
CA PRO A 204 -2.81 9.52 1.16
C PRO A 204 -3.10 10.10 2.55
N ALA A 205 -4.26 10.74 2.72
CA ALA A 205 -4.75 11.26 3.98
C ALA A 205 -6.27 11.30 3.97
N ALA A 206 -6.89 10.83 5.05
CA ALA A 206 -8.33 10.87 5.22
C ALA A 206 -8.74 11.08 6.68
N ASP A 207 -9.88 11.72 6.88
CA ASP A 207 -10.60 11.63 8.15
C ASP A 207 -11.21 10.25 8.27
N ALA A 208 -10.90 9.54 9.35
CA ALA A 208 -11.39 8.19 9.62
C ALA A 208 -12.40 8.16 10.76
N ALA A 209 -13.45 7.36 10.57
CA ALA A 209 -14.38 6.99 11.62
C ALA A 209 -14.52 5.46 11.68
N VAL A 210 -14.06 4.88 12.79
CA VAL A 210 -14.17 3.45 13.09
C VAL A 210 -15.29 3.22 14.09
N ASP A 211 -16.21 2.31 13.77
CA ASP A 211 -17.20 1.78 14.70
C ASP A 211 -17.38 0.29 14.37
N VAL A 212 -16.55 -0.55 15.01
CA VAL A 212 -16.56 -2.00 14.83
C VAL A 212 -16.72 -2.72 16.16
N SER A 213 -17.26 -3.94 16.11
CA SER A 213 -17.19 -4.90 17.20
C SER A 213 -16.40 -6.10 16.75
N ILE A 214 -15.35 -6.47 17.51
CA ILE A 214 -14.50 -7.63 17.27
C ILE A 214 -14.56 -8.51 18.51
N ASN A 215 -15.04 -9.75 18.37
CA ASN A 215 -15.23 -10.69 19.47
C ASN A 215 -16.05 -10.10 20.64
N GLY A 216 -17.05 -9.28 20.33
CA GLY A 216 -17.90 -8.60 21.32
C GLY A 216 -17.26 -7.38 21.99
N GLN A 217 -15.98 -7.09 21.73
CA GLN A 217 -15.34 -5.84 22.16
C GLN A 217 -15.67 -4.74 21.18
N LYS A 218 -16.15 -3.59 21.69
CA LYS A 218 -16.42 -2.42 20.86
C LYS A 218 -15.12 -1.61 20.69
N ILE A 219 -14.79 -1.30 19.45
CA ILE A 219 -13.68 -0.44 19.06
C ILE A 219 -14.28 0.71 18.26
N LYS A 220 -14.26 1.90 18.86
CA LYS A 220 -14.85 3.09 18.26
C LYS A 220 -13.93 4.29 18.48
N PHE A 221 -13.44 4.87 17.41
CA PHE A 221 -12.58 6.05 17.44
C PHE A 221 -12.64 6.82 16.13
N THR A 222 -12.19 8.06 16.16
CA THR A 222 -11.88 8.86 14.98
C THR A 222 -10.38 9.10 14.90
N GLY A 223 -9.88 9.41 13.71
CA GLY A 223 -8.50 9.84 13.54
C GLY A 223 -8.06 9.89 12.09
N ASN A 224 -6.82 9.49 11.84
CA ASN A 224 -6.17 9.56 10.53
C ASN A 224 -6.31 8.23 9.80
N GLY A 225 -6.82 8.28 8.57
CA GLY A 225 -6.99 7.12 7.72
C GLY A 225 -6.23 7.22 6.41
N TYR A 226 -6.10 6.06 5.79
CA TYR A 226 -5.27 5.85 4.61
C TYR A 226 -5.83 4.71 3.75
N HIS A 227 -5.66 4.82 2.43
CA HIS A 227 -5.96 3.74 1.49
C HIS A 227 -4.98 3.71 0.31
N ASP A 228 -4.38 2.55 0.07
CA ASP A 228 -3.57 2.27 -1.11
C ASP A 228 -3.83 0.88 -1.68
N LYS A 229 -3.13 0.63 -2.77
CA LYS A 229 -3.05 -0.65 -3.45
C LYS A 229 -1.62 -0.98 -3.82
N ASN A 230 -1.28 -2.25 -3.72
CA ASN A 230 -0.04 -2.77 -4.29
C ASN A 230 -0.34 -4.04 -5.09
N TRP A 231 0.49 -4.30 -6.08
CA TRP A 231 0.38 -5.50 -6.90
C TRP A 231 1.71 -5.86 -7.55
N GLY A 232 1.81 -7.08 -8.06
CA GLY A 232 2.99 -7.54 -8.77
C GLY A 232 2.81 -8.90 -9.44
N ASP A 233 3.76 -9.23 -10.31
CA ASP A 233 3.85 -10.49 -11.05
C ASP A 233 4.96 -11.43 -10.56
N THR A 234 5.80 -10.96 -9.62
CA THR A 234 6.84 -11.76 -8.94
C THR A 234 6.63 -11.75 -7.44
N PRO A 235 7.06 -12.79 -6.68
CA PRO A 235 6.93 -12.81 -5.22
C PRO A 235 7.43 -11.51 -4.56
N PHE A 236 6.59 -10.87 -3.74
CA PHE A 236 6.85 -9.55 -3.16
C PHE A 236 8.20 -9.50 -2.41
N LEU A 237 8.40 -10.45 -1.49
CA LEU A 237 9.64 -10.58 -0.70
C LEU A 237 10.88 -10.92 -1.55
N ALA A 238 10.71 -11.33 -2.81
CA ALA A 238 11.83 -11.57 -3.72
C ALA A 238 12.37 -10.29 -4.37
N SER A 239 11.73 -9.13 -4.16
CA SER A 239 12.02 -7.90 -4.92
C SER A 239 12.91 -6.89 -4.17
N PHE A 240 13.04 -7.02 -2.84
CA PHE A 240 13.80 -6.07 -2.02
C PHE A 240 14.50 -6.78 -0.84
N ASN A 241 15.51 -6.13 -0.27
CA ASN A 241 16.26 -6.59 0.91
C ASN A 241 15.73 -5.98 2.21
N SER A 242 15.27 -4.74 2.17
CA SER A 242 14.60 -4.11 3.30
C SER A 242 13.61 -3.08 2.82
N TRP A 243 12.60 -2.80 3.63
CA TRP A 243 11.57 -1.85 3.32
C TRP A 243 11.15 -1.16 4.60
N TYR A 244 11.08 0.16 4.57
CA TYR A 244 10.35 1.00 5.52
C TYR A 244 9.23 1.70 4.78
N TRP A 245 8.03 1.70 5.34
CA TRP A 245 6.90 2.46 4.80
C TRP A 245 6.03 2.95 5.93
N GLY A 246 5.33 4.05 5.70
CA GLY A 246 4.34 4.52 6.64
C GLY A 246 3.64 5.77 6.17
N HIS A 247 2.70 6.19 6.99
CA HIS A 247 2.08 7.49 6.89
C HIS A 247 1.95 8.12 8.29
N ALA A 248 1.95 9.43 8.32
CA ALA A 248 1.93 10.19 9.55
C ALA A 248 1.22 11.53 9.36
N THR A 249 0.56 12.00 10.41
CA THR A 249 -0.11 13.31 10.44
C THR A 249 0.37 14.09 11.64
N PHE A 250 0.78 15.34 11.45
CA PHE A 250 1.12 16.28 12.53
C PHE A 250 0.67 17.69 12.16
N GLY A 251 -0.15 18.30 13.01
CA GLY A 251 -0.85 19.53 12.65
C GLY A 251 -1.61 19.36 11.33
N ASP A 252 -1.38 20.27 10.39
CA ASP A 252 -2.03 20.24 9.07
C ASP A 252 -1.22 19.47 8.00
N TYR A 253 -0.10 18.86 8.39
CA TYR A 253 0.77 18.08 7.50
C TYR A 253 0.39 16.62 7.51
N ASN A 254 0.32 16.01 6.33
CA ASN A 254 0.12 14.58 6.14
C ASN A 254 1.25 14.07 5.26
N ILE A 255 1.92 13.00 5.69
CA ILE A 255 3.10 12.44 5.00
C ILE A 255 2.81 10.98 4.69
N VAL A 256 3.18 10.56 3.48
CA VAL A 256 3.32 9.16 3.09
C VAL A 256 4.76 8.95 2.66
N PHE A 257 5.37 7.86 3.09
CA PHE A 257 6.77 7.60 2.77
C PHE A 257 7.06 6.12 2.57
N PHE A 258 8.06 5.84 1.75
CA PHE A 258 8.81 4.59 1.76
C PHE A 258 10.31 4.81 1.52
N ASP A 259 11.12 3.93 2.09
CA ASP A 259 12.58 3.88 1.97
C ASP A 259 12.97 2.40 1.96
N LEU A 260 13.39 1.91 0.80
CA LEU A 260 13.65 0.49 0.58
C LEU A 260 15.01 0.28 -0.07
N LEU A 261 15.60 -0.88 0.17
CA LEU A 261 16.77 -1.37 -0.56
C LEU A 261 16.31 -2.47 -1.50
N ASP A 262 16.58 -2.32 -2.80
CA ASP A 262 16.34 -3.38 -3.76
C ASP A 262 17.33 -4.55 -3.58
N LYS A 263 17.27 -5.56 -4.46
CA LYS A 263 18.15 -6.74 -4.38
C LYS A 263 19.63 -6.43 -4.64
N ASP A 264 19.93 -5.35 -5.34
CA ASP A 264 21.28 -4.84 -5.56
C ASP A 264 21.74 -3.90 -4.43
N SER A 265 20.91 -3.75 -3.38
CA SER A 265 21.13 -2.84 -2.25
C SER A 265 21.18 -1.36 -2.64
N ILE A 266 20.50 -1.01 -3.73
CA ILE A 266 20.29 0.39 -4.13
C ILE A 266 19.08 0.92 -3.37
N GLU A 267 19.25 2.08 -2.76
CA GLU A 267 18.20 2.78 -2.02
C GLU A 267 17.20 3.43 -2.99
N ASN A 268 15.93 3.08 -2.84
CA ASN A 268 14.81 3.66 -3.56
C ASN A 268 13.86 4.28 -2.54
N VAL A 269 13.45 5.53 -2.77
CA VAL A 269 12.63 6.29 -1.82
C VAL A 269 11.44 6.91 -2.52
N GLY A 270 10.35 7.08 -1.78
CA GLY A 270 9.20 7.85 -2.22
C GLY A 270 8.58 8.60 -1.05
N GLY A 271 8.24 9.86 -1.25
CA GLY A 271 7.69 10.73 -0.22
C GLY A 271 6.64 11.65 -0.81
N TYR A 272 5.52 11.78 -0.11
CA TYR A 272 4.40 12.63 -0.51
C TYR A 272 3.92 13.42 0.70
N VAL A 273 3.81 14.74 0.57
CA VAL A 273 3.44 15.64 1.66
C VAL A 273 2.29 16.54 1.24
N LEU A 274 1.22 16.48 2.02
CA LEU A 274 0.11 17.41 1.96
C LEU A 274 0.19 18.40 3.12
N LYS A 275 -0.16 19.66 2.84
CA LYS A 275 -0.49 20.67 3.85
C LYS A 275 -1.81 21.32 3.48
N ASP A 276 -2.78 21.31 4.41
CA ASP A 276 -4.13 21.82 4.16
C ASP A 276 -4.76 21.22 2.88
N GLY A 277 -4.51 19.92 2.66
CA GLY A 277 -4.98 19.17 1.49
C GLY A 277 -4.31 19.50 0.16
N LYS A 278 -3.26 20.34 0.16
CA LYS A 278 -2.47 20.68 -1.03
C LYS A 278 -1.14 19.96 -1.03
N VAL A 279 -0.73 19.48 -2.19
CA VAL A 279 0.61 18.89 -2.39
C VAL A 279 1.67 19.98 -2.24
N ILE A 280 2.62 19.74 -1.35
CA ILE A 280 3.77 20.61 -1.09
C ILE A 280 5.11 19.87 -1.14
N GLY A 281 5.08 18.57 -1.39
CA GLY A 281 6.25 17.73 -1.54
C GLY A 281 5.88 16.44 -2.26
N ASN A 282 6.61 16.13 -3.33
CA ASN A 282 6.53 14.84 -4.01
C ASN A 282 7.91 14.42 -4.49
N THR A 283 8.42 13.30 -3.99
CA THR A 283 9.66 12.69 -4.47
C THR A 283 9.49 11.19 -4.68
N CYS A 284 10.18 10.65 -5.67
CA CYS A 284 10.22 9.21 -5.96
C CYS A 284 11.62 8.70 -6.31
N THR A 285 12.67 9.50 -6.05
CA THR A 285 14.06 9.13 -6.37
C THR A 285 15.04 9.55 -5.28
N THR A 286 15.02 10.81 -4.86
CA THR A 286 15.97 11.39 -3.89
C THR A 286 15.32 12.47 -3.03
N GLY A 287 15.93 12.84 -1.90
CA GLY A 287 15.42 13.94 -1.07
C GLY A 287 14.44 13.51 0.02
N LEU A 288 14.20 12.21 0.17
CA LEU A 288 13.67 11.58 1.38
C LEU A 288 14.78 10.72 2.00
N ARG A 289 14.82 10.67 3.34
CA ARG A 289 15.66 9.74 4.08
C ARG A 289 14.95 9.28 5.35
N VAL A 290 14.81 7.97 5.52
CA VAL A 290 14.18 7.36 6.70
C VAL A 290 15.16 6.43 7.39
N ARG A 291 15.44 6.65 8.68
CA ARG A 291 16.45 5.86 9.41
C ARG A 291 16.00 5.45 10.81
N PRO A 292 16.20 4.19 11.22
CA PRO A 292 15.96 3.78 12.60
C PRO A 292 16.92 4.48 13.57
N VAL A 293 16.45 4.71 14.79
CA VAL A 293 17.25 5.26 15.88
C VAL A 293 17.69 4.12 16.80
N GLY A 294 19.01 3.99 17.01
CA GLY A 294 19.58 3.03 17.94
C GLY A 294 19.59 1.57 17.44
N THR A 295 19.20 1.31 16.19
CA THR A 295 19.34 -0.02 15.55
C THR A 295 20.00 0.13 14.16
N PRO A 296 20.58 -0.96 13.60
CA PRO A 296 21.25 -0.90 12.30
C PRO A 296 20.33 -0.54 11.12
N TYR A 297 20.93 0.06 10.08
CA TYR A 297 20.35 0.21 8.74
C TYR A 297 21.37 -0.32 7.71
N PRO A 298 20.98 -1.23 6.80
CA PRO A 298 19.68 -1.90 6.75
C PRO A 298 19.47 -2.86 7.93
N PRO A 299 18.21 -3.17 8.28
CA PRO A 299 17.92 -4.14 9.31
C PRO A 299 18.11 -5.56 8.79
N THR A 300 18.45 -6.48 9.69
CA THR A 300 18.55 -7.93 9.41
C THR A 300 17.55 -8.69 10.28
N LEU A 301 17.27 -9.97 9.99
CA LEU A 301 16.44 -10.82 10.86
C LEU A 301 16.94 -10.89 12.31
N ALA A 302 18.25 -10.73 12.53
CA ALA A 302 18.85 -10.71 13.86
C ALA A 302 18.77 -9.33 14.55
N SER A 303 18.43 -8.28 13.80
CA SER A 303 18.33 -6.92 14.35
C SER A 303 17.11 -6.79 15.24
N THR A 304 17.27 -6.15 16.40
CA THR A 304 16.12 -5.74 17.22
C THR A 304 15.29 -4.71 16.50
N ASN A 305 13.99 -4.70 16.78
CA ASN A 305 13.08 -3.70 16.24
C ASN A 305 13.39 -2.29 16.77
N PRO A 306 13.42 -1.26 15.92
CA PRO A 306 13.60 0.12 16.38
C PRO A 306 12.40 0.57 17.20
N LYS A 307 12.65 1.43 18.20
CA LYS A 307 11.58 2.13 18.93
C LYS A 307 11.26 3.50 18.33
N GLN A 308 12.16 4.00 17.49
CA GLN A 308 12.06 5.33 16.90
C GLN A 308 12.67 5.32 15.50
N MET A 309 12.16 6.19 14.63
CA MET A 309 12.69 6.43 13.29
C MET A 309 12.74 7.93 13.02
N THR A 310 13.81 8.37 12.37
CA THR A 310 13.90 9.72 11.83
C THR A 310 13.43 9.72 10.38
N LEU A 311 12.72 10.76 9.99
CA LEU A 311 12.33 11.04 8.61
C LEU A 311 12.80 12.46 8.27
N ASN A 312 13.47 12.61 7.15
CA ASN A 312 13.81 13.93 6.61
C ASN A 312 13.40 13.98 5.14
N MET A 313 12.64 15.00 4.74
CA MET A 313 12.22 15.19 3.36
C MET A 313 12.43 16.64 2.93
N THR A 314 12.99 16.84 1.74
CA THR A 314 13.02 18.16 1.08
C THR A 314 11.68 18.40 0.39
N LEU A 315 11.04 19.53 0.69
CA LEU A 315 9.76 19.95 0.12
C LEU A 315 9.97 20.72 -1.19
N ASP A 316 8.89 20.99 -1.92
CA ASP A 316 8.93 21.60 -3.25
C ASP A 316 9.52 23.02 -3.24
N ASP A 317 9.39 23.74 -2.11
CA ASP A 317 9.97 25.07 -1.90
C ASP A 317 11.42 25.05 -1.41
N GLY A 318 12.01 23.86 -1.26
CA GLY A 318 13.37 23.64 -0.77
C GLY A 318 13.52 23.63 0.75
N THR A 319 12.44 23.85 1.52
CA THR A 319 12.47 23.66 2.98
C THR A 319 12.57 22.18 3.33
N VAL A 320 13.07 21.89 4.54
CA VAL A 320 13.21 20.50 5.02
C VAL A 320 12.14 20.23 6.07
N LEU A 321 11.35 19.19 5.81
CA LEU A 321 10.54 18.53 6.81
C LEU A 321 11.42 17.56 7.58
N GLY A 322 11.55 17.76 8.89
CA GLY A 322 12.16 16.79 9.81
C GLY A 322 11.10 16.15 10.68
N ALA A 323 11.25 14.86 11.00
CA ALA A 323 10.33 14.18 11.90
C ALA A 323 10.99 13.07 12.70
N LEU A 324 10.48 12.85 13.91
CA LEU A 324 10.78 11.70 14.75
C LEU A 324 9.51 10.89 14.98
N LEU A 325 9.47 9.68 14.45
CA LEU A 325 8.43 8.70 14.74
C LEU A 325 8.81 7.92 15.99
N THR A 326 7.87 7.72 16.92
CA THR A 326 8.08 7.00 18.18
C THR A 326 7.01 5.94 18.39
N VAL A 327 7.43 4.67 18.49
CA VAL A 327 6.54 3.52 18.71
C VAL A 327 5.76 3.71 20.02
N LYS A 328 4.43 3.59 19.95
CA LYS A 328 3.58 3.45 21.14
C LYS A 328 3.11 2.02 21.33
N LYS A 329 2.69 1.36 20.24
CA LYS A 329 2.18 0.00 20.23
C LYS A 329 2.64 -0.74 18.99
N THR A 330 2.83 -2.04 19.12
CA THR A 330 3.04 -2.94 17.98
C THR A 330 1.68 -3.42 17.50
N GLN A 331 1.39 -3.31 16.21
CA GLN A 331 0.17 -3.88 15.64
C GLN A 331 0.38 -5.36 15.27
N ILE A 332 1.56 -5.68 14.72
CA ILE A 332 1.96 -7.05 14.40
C ILE A 332 3.49 -7.14 14.36
N ASP A 333 4.03 -8.27 14.79
CA ASP A 333 5.45 -8.63 14.65
C ASP A 333 5.58 -10.12 14.33
N THR A 334 6.06 -10.44 13.12
CA THR A 334 6.35 -11.80 12.66
C THR A 334 7.85 -12.10 12.65
N GLY A 335 8.68 -11.18 13.15
CA GLY A 335 10.14 -11.23 13.05
C GLY A 335 10.67 -10.79 11.69
N LEU A 336 10.05 -11.25 10.59
CA LEU A 336 10.32 -10.78 9.23
C LEU A 336 9.69 -9.40 8.97
N TYR A 337 8.46 -9.23 9.44
CA TYR A 337 7.63 -8.07 9.20
C TYR A 337 7.11 -7.53 10.52
N THR A 338 7.17 -6.21 10.69
CA THR A 338 6.63 -5.55 11.88
C THR A 338 5.93 -4.26 11.48
N ARG A 339 4.75 -4.00 12.06
CA ARG A 339 4.04 -2.72 11.95
C ARG A 339 3.77 -2.14 13.33
N TRP A 340 3.94 -0.85 13.45
CA TRP A 340 3.70 -0.08 14.67
C TRP A 340 2.69 1.02 14.44
N ILE A 341 2.05 1.41 15.54
CA ILE A 341 1.37 2.69 15.65
C ILE A 341 2.06 3.52 16.72
N GLY A 342 2.06 4.83 16.54
CA GLY A 342 2.79 5.70 17.44
C GLY A 342 2.54 7.16 17.21
N SER A 343 3.46 7.98 17.72
CA SER A 343 3.46 9.42 17.48
C SER A 343 4.47 9.82 16.43
N ILE A 344 4.23 10.99 15.86
CA ILE A 344 5.20 11.77 15.09
C ILE A 344 5.39 13.10 15.79
N ASP A 345 6.65 13.54 15.91
CA ASP A 345 7.01 14.92 16.23
C ASP A 345 7.67 15.51 14.99
N GLY A 346 6.97 16.40 14.29
CA GLY A 346 7.39 16.94 13.00
C GLY A 346 7.73 18.43 13.04
N THR A 347 8.67 18.86 12.20
CA THR A 347 9.11 20.23 12.04
C THR A 347 9.22 20.64 10.57
N VAL A 348 8.85 21.88 10.25
CA VAL A 348 9.04 22.51 8.92
C VAL A 348 9.39 23.98 9.14
N GLY A 349 10.66 24.35 8.93
CA GLY A 349 11.16 25.68 9.34
C GLY A 349 10.99 25.89 10.85
N ASP A 350 10.32 26.97 11.24
CA ASP A 350 10.02 27.29 12.65
C ASP A 350 8.75 26.60 13.18
N TYR A 351 7.98 25.92 12.31
CA TYR A 351 6.77 25.21 12.72
C TYR A 351 7.13 23.85 13.33
N ALA A 352 6.48 23.51 14.44
CA ALA A 352 6.58 22.20 15.07
C ALA A 352 5.21 21.76 15.60
N ALA A 353 4.87 20.49 15.39
CA ALA A 353 3.67 19.87 15.94
C ALA A 353 3.86 18.36 16.13
N SER A 354 3.02 17.78 16.98
CA SER A 354 2.96 16.34 17.19
C SER A 354 1.66 15.78 16.63
N GLY A 355 1.64 14.47 16.35
CA GLY A 355 0.43 13.75 15.98
C GLY A 355 0.64 12.25 15.99
N SER A 356 -0.08 11.54 15.13
CA SER A 356 -0.10 10.08 15.07
C SER A 356 0.54 9.54 13.79
N ALA A 357 1.08 8.33 13.85
CA ALA A 357 1.67 7.66 12.70
C ALA A 357 1.45 6.15 12.73
N VAL A 358 1.46 5.56 11.53
CA VAL A 358 1.61 4.13 11.26
C VAL A 358 2.85 3.94 10.42
N TRP A 359 3.66 2.96 10.75
CA TRP A 359 4.74 2.56 9.87
C TRP A 359 5.10 1.11 10.08
N GLU A 360 5.78 0.55 9.10
CA GLU A 360 6.17 -0.84 9.05
C GLU A 360 7.59 -1.02 8.53
N GLN A 361 8.10 -2.22 8.76
CA GLN A 361 9.42 -2.64 8.34
C GLN A 361 9.38 -4.09 7.86
N PHE A 362 10.07 -4.36 6.75
CA PHE A 362 10.49 -5.71 6.36
C PHE A 362 12.00 -5.90 6.52
N LYS A 363 12.38 -7.06 7.05
CA LYS A 363 13.75 -7.54 7.24
C LYS A 363 14.03 -8.74 6.33
N VAL A 364 14.17 -8.51 5.04
CA VAL A 364 14.32 -9.63 4.09
C VAL A 364 15.77 -10.10 4.05
N VAL A 365 15.98 -11.41 4.10
CA VAL A 365 17.29 -12.00 3.92
C VAL A 365 17.62 -11.98 2.43
N SER A 366 18.80 -11.49 2.06
CA SER A 366 19.36 -11.80 0.75
C SER A 366 19.59 -13.32 0.70
N LEU A 367 18.71 -14.04 0.02
CA LEU A 367 18.96 -15.41 -0.38
C LEU A 367 20.06 -15.35 -1.43
N SER A 368 21.32 -15.43 -0.98
CA SER A 368 22.51 -15.52 -1.83
C SER A 368 22.53 -16.81 -2.64
#